data_AF-A0A2E3HTL5-F1
#
_entry.id   AF-A0A2E3HTL5-F1
#
_cell.length_a   1.000
_cell.length_b   1.000
_cell.length_c   1.000
_cell.angle_alpha   90.00
_cell.angle_beta   90.00
_cell.angle_gamma   90.00
#
_symmetry.space_group_name_H-M   'P 1'
#
loop_
_entity.id
_entity.type
_entity.pdbx_description
1 polymer ?
#
loop_
_entity_poly.entity_id
_entity_poly.type
_entity_poly.pdbx_seq_one_letter_code
_entity_poly.pdbx_strand_id
1 'polypeptide(L)' 'MVSETEHLDAIVVLTSIPSHAEIVIKAIEAGYNIICEKSLASSSEEEKNKRSCIKNNVFLAVTYNYAGYPMLR' A
#
# COMPACT_ATOMS: atom_id res chain seq x y z
N MET A 1 16.19 -21.10 -11.43
CA MET A 1 15.07 -20.80 -10.54
C MET A 1 14.63 -19.39 -10.88
N VAL A 2 13.43 -19.23 -11.41
CA VAL A 2 12.89 -17.88 -11.65
C VAL A 2 12.45 -17.32 -10.30
N SER A 3 12.78 -16.07 -10.02
CA SER A 3 12.46 -15.44 -8.74
C SER A 3 10.95 -15.16 -8.67
N GLU A 4 10.30 -15.46 -7.55
CA GLU A 4 8.88 -15.15 -7.29
C GLU A 4 8.56 -13.67 -7.56
N THR A 5 9.54 -12.78 -7.34
CA THR A 5 9.46 -11.34 -7.58
C THR A 5 9.06 -10.96 -9.01
N GLU A 6 9.36 -11.78 -10.01
CA GLU A 6 9.04 -11.47 -11.42
C GLU A 6 7.60 -11.85 -11.81
N HIS A 7 6.84 -12.50 -10.92
CA HIS A 7 5.50 -13.04 -11.20
C HIS A 7 4.39 -12.43 -10.34
N LEU A 8 4.68 -11.41 -9.55
CA LEU A 8 3.69 -10.76 -8.67
C LEU A 8 3.04 -9.56 -9.36
N ASP A 9 1.73 -9.59 -9.51
CA ASP A 9 0.95 -8.44 -10.01
C ASP A 9 0.75 -7.35 -8.95
N ALA A 10 0.58 -7.76 -7.69
CA ALA A 10 0.36 -6.86 -6.56
C ALA A 10 0.73 -7.49 -5.21
N ILE A 11 0.96 -6.65 -4.20
CA ILE A 11 1.25 -7.01 -2.81
C ILE A 11 0.13 -6.51 -1.89
N VAL A 12 -0.39 -7.39 -1.04
CA VAL A 12 -1.36 -7.02 0.01
C VAL A 12 -0.63 -6.86 1.34
N VAL A 13 -0.71 -5.65 1.93
CA VAL A 13 -0.05 -5.33 3.21
C VAL A 13 -1.08 -5.37 4.34
N LEU A 14 -0.94 -6.37 5.21
CA LEU A 14 -1.80 -6.64 6.38
C LEU A 14 -1.01 -6.66 7.70
N THR A 15 0.11 -5.92 7.76
CA THR A 15 1.00 -5.91 8.93
C THR A 15 0.54 -4.89 9.98
N SER A 16 1.33 -4.67 11.03
CA SER A 16 1.00 -3.64 12.03
C SER A 16 1.23 -2.23 11.48
N ILE A 17 0.37 -1.27 11.87
CA ILE A 17 0.39 0.13 11.39
C ILE A 17 1.78 0.79 11.40
N PRO A 18 2.64 0.64 12.44
CA PRO A 18 3.97 1.25 12.43
C PRO A 18 4.85 0.78 11.27
N SER A 19 4.66 -0.46 10.80
CA SER A 19 5.43 -1.07 9.71
C SER A 19 4.87 -0.77 8.31
N HIS A 20 3.60 -0.34 8.21
CA HIS A 20 2.94 -0.09 6.92
C HIS A 20 3.71 0.90 6.06
N ALA A 21 4.22 1.98 6.66
CA ALA A 21 4.89 3.02 5.91
C ALA A 21 6.14 2.53 5.18
N GLU A 22 7.01 1.84 5.91
CA GLU A 22 8.25 1.31 5.36
C GLU A 22 7.99 0.25 4.29
N ILE A 23 7.05 -0.68 4.54
CA ILE A 23 6.74 -1.76 3.60
C ILE A 23 6.16 -1.21 2.30
N VAL A 24 5.22 -0.26 2.39
CA VAL A 24 4.60 0.36 1.20
C VAL A 24 5.64 1.12 0.39
N ILE A 25 6.53 1.89 1.03
CA ILE A 25 7.58 2.63 0.30
C ILE A 25 8.51 1.66 -0.43
N LYS A 26 8.99 0.61 0.24
CA LYS A 26 9.85 -0.40 -0.40
C LYS A 26 9.17 -1.11 -1.57
N ALA A 27 7.88 -1.41 -1.45
CA ALA A 27 7.11 -2.03 -2.53
C ALA A 27 6.92 -1.07 -3.73
N ILE A 28 6.71 0.23 -3.47
CA ILE A 28 6.63 1.27 -4.51
C ILE A 28 7.97 1.42 -5.23
N GLU A 29 9.08 1.41 -4.50
CA GLU A 29 10.44 1.49 -5.04
C GLU A 29 10.78 0.25 -5.89
N ALA A 30 10.28 -0.92 -5.50
CA ALA A 30 10.42 -2.16 -6.25
C ALA A 30 9.47 -2.28 -7.45
N GLY A 31 8.55 -1.32 -7.66
CA GLY A 31 7.66 -1.29 -8.82
C GLY A 31 6.39 -2.14 -8.72
N TYR A 32 6.01 -2.57 -7.50
CA TYR A 32 4.80 -3.37 -7.31
C TYR A 32 3.55 -2.53 -7.09
N ASN A 33 2.42 -3.02 -7.60
CA ASN A 33 1.11 -2.53 -7.20
C ASN A 33 0.80 -2.99 -5.77
N ILE A 34 0.10 -2.17 -4.99
CA ILE A 34 -0.08 -2.38 -3.56
C ILE A 34 -1.53 -2.17 -3.15
N ILE A 35 -2.04 -3.09 -2.33
CA ILE A 35 -3.30 -2.96 -1.61
C ILE A 35 -2.96 -2.98 -0.12
N CYS A 36 -3.15 -1.86 0.58
CA CYS A 36 -2.81 -1.73 1.99
C CYS A 36 -4.05 -1.69 2.87
N GLU A 37 -4.01 -2.37 4.02
CA GLU A 37 -5.03 -2.28 5.05
C GLU A 37 -4.97 -0.90 5.76
N LYS A 38 -6.09 -0.45 6.33
CA LYS A 38 -6.16 0.83 7.04
C LYS A 38 -5.58 0.67 8.47
N SER A 39 -4.60 1.47 8.91
CA SER A 39 -4.28 2.81 8.45
C SER A 39 -3.00 2.84 7.63
N LEU A 40 -3.03 3.53 6.50
CA LEU A 40 -1.88 3.63 5.60
C LEU A 40 -0.63 4.15 6.33
N ALA A 41 -0.78 5.09 7.28
CA ALA A 41 0.31 5.67 8.06
C ALA A 41 -0.15 5.94 9.51
N SER A 42 0.80 6.12 10.42
CA SER A 42 0.54 6.48 11.82
C SER A 42 0.31 7.99 12.01
N SER A 43 0.80 8.81 11.07
CA SER A 43 0.70 10.28 11.08
C SER A 43 0.50 10.85 9.67
N SER A 44 -0.08 12.04 9.57
CA SER A 44 -0.20 12.79 8.31
C SER A 44 1.15 13.15 7.70
N GLU A 45 2.20 13.29 8.51
CA GLU A 45 3.54 13.64 8.03
C GLU A 45 4.18 12.45 7.28
N GLU A 46 4.00 11.23 7.79
CA GLU A 46 4.40 10.00 7.09
C GLU A 46 3.65 9.81 5.78
N GLU A 47 2.39 10.27 5.71
CA GLU A 47 1.59 10.18 4.49
C GLU A 47 2.11 11.12 3.39
N LYS A 48 2.55 12.34 3.74
CA LYS A 48 3.18 13.26 2.79
C LYS A 48 4.46 12.68 2.18
N ASN A 49 5.29 12.04 3.01
CA ASN A 49 6.53 11.39 2.56
C ASN A 49 6.26 10.22 1.60
N LYS A 50 5.09 9.58 1.67
CA LYS A 50 4.69 8.57 0.68
C LYS A 50 4.27 9.19 -0.64
N ARG A 51 3.52 10.30 -0.60
CA ARG A 51 3.07 10.97 -1.83
C ARG A 51 4.21 11.44 -2.71
N SER A 52 5.35 11.83 -2.12
CA SER A 52 6.55 12.15 -2.89
C SER A 52 7.17 10.92 -3.59
N CYS A 53 6.98 9.70 -3.03
CA CYS A 53 7.38 8.43 -3.63
C CYS A 53 6.43 7.92 -4.73
N ILE A 54 5.16 8.36 -4.76
CA ILE A 54 4.17 8.02 -5.83
C ILE A 54 4.46 8.81 -7.13
N LYS A 55 5.75 8.97 -7.48
CA LYS A 55 6.18 9.31 -8.84
C LYS A 55 6.36 8.06 -9.70
N ASN A 56 6.40 6.89 -9.06
CA ASN A 56 6.46 5.61 -9.74
C ASN A 56 5.07 5.24 -10.27
N ASN A 57 5.00 4.68 -11.48
CA ASN A 57 3.78 4.33 -12.20
C ASN A 57 3.10 3.08 -11.60
N VAL A 58 2.97 3.02 -10.27
CA VAL A 58 2.44 1.89 -9.50
C VAL A 58 1.07 2.23 -8.94
N PHE A 59 0.17 1.25 -8.94
CA PHE A 59 -1.15 1.40 -8.35
C PHE A 59 -1.07 1.21 -6.83
N LEU A 60 -1.62 2.15 -6.06
CA LEU A 60 -1.74 2.07 -4.62
C LEU A 60 -3.21 2.23 -4.20
N ALA A 61 -3.77 1.20 -3.56
CA ALA A 61 -5.11 1.22 -2.98
C ALA A 61 -5.08 1.02 -1.46
N VAL A 62 -6.09 1.57 -0.78
CA VAL A 62 -6.32 1.39 0.65
C VAL A 62 -7.68 0.76 0.87
N THR A 63 -7.72 -0.27 1.71
CA THR A 63 -8.95 -1.03 2.00
C THR A 63 -9.81 -0.30 3.02
N TYR A 64 -10.67 0.61 2.55
CA TYR A 64 -11.71 1.24 3.38
C TYR A 64 -12.97 0.38 3.42
N ASN A 65 -12.90 -0.76 4.13
CA ASN A 65 -13.98 -1.76 4.19
C ASN A 65 -15.36 -1.17 4.57
N TYR A 66 -15.41 -0.19 5.48
CA TYR A 66 -16.65 0.45 5.88
C TYR A 66 -17.37 1.16 4.72
N ALA A 67 -16.65 1.65 3.71
CA ALA A 67 -17.26 2.27 2.53
C ALA A 67 -18.06 1.26 1.68
N GLY A 68 -17.83 -0.05 1.87
CA GLY A 68 -18.55 -1.13 1.20
C GLY A 68 -19.77 -1.65 1.98
N TYR A 69 -20.11 -1.08 3.13
CA TYR A 69 -21.26 -1.54 3.91
C TYR A 69 -22.57 -1.21 3.19
N PRO A 70 -23.54 -2.15 3.09
CA PRO A 70 -24.86 -1.89 2.48
C PRO A 70 -25.67 -0.79 3.16
N MET A 71 -25.31 -0.40 4.38
CA MET A 71 -25.97 0.74 5.03
C MET A 71 -25.64 2.07 4.36
N LEU A 72 -24.54 2.16 3.61
CA LEU A 72 -24.07 3.38 2.96
C LEU A 72 -24.42 3.45 1.48
N ARG A 73 -25.01 2.39 0.88
CA ARG A 73 -25.35 2.29 -0.55
C ARG A 73 -26.54 1.37 -0.77
#